data_AF-A0A927BXV7-F1
#
_entry.id   AF-A0A927BXV7-F1
#
_cell.length_a   1.000
_cell.length_b   1.000
_cell.length_c   1.000
_cell.angle_alpha   90.00
_cell.angle_beta   90.00
_cell.angle_gamma   90.00
#
_symmetry.space_group_name_H-M   'P 1'
#
loop_
_entity.id
_entity.type
_entity.pdbx_description
1 polymer ?
#
loop_
_entity_poly.entity_id
_entity_poly.type
_entity_poly.pdbx_seq_one_letter_code
_entity_poly.pdbx_strand_id
1 'polypeptide(L)'
;MKERYYSTVEYTDRFGKANRRFEIYADEGAKPTIGDYVDAFARSGMDVQITDFLDMIFKPTDPAISPLISLRVIRTLKDYS
;
A
#
# COMPACT_ATOMS: atom_id res chain seq x y z
N MET A 1 -18.34 8.37 6.72
CA MET A 1 -17.25 9.33 6.45
C MET A 1 -15.96 8.54 6.33
N LYS A 2 -14.99 8.94 5.49
CA LYS A 2 -13.68 8.27 5.42
C LYS A 2 -12.63 9.17 6.05
N GLU A 3 -11.73 8.58 6.83
CA GLU A 3 -10.57 9.25 7.41
C GLU A 3 -9.35 9.02 6.53
N ARG A 4 -8.53 10.06 6.37
CA ARG A 4 -7.30 9.99 5.58
C ARG A 4 -6.12 9.60 6.46
N TYR A 5 -5.27 8.73 5.92
CA TYR A 5 -4.01 8.31 6.49
C TYR A 5 -2.90 8.47 5.45
N TYR A 6 -1.68 8.75 5.90
CA TYR A 6 -0.48 8.65 5.08
C TYR A 6 0.29 7.39 5.42
N SER A 7 0.56 6.57 4.42
CA SER A 7 1.39 5.39 4.56
C SER A 7 2.72 5.57 3.83
N THR A 8 3.81 5.35 4.55
CA THR A 8 5.15 5.19 3.96
C THR A 8 5.33 3.73 3.57
N VAL A 9 5.57 3.51 2.29
CA VAL A 9 5.66 2.18 1.68
C VAL A 9 7.01 2.04 0.99
N GLU A 10 7.73 0.95 1.28
CA GLU A 10 8.91 0.55 0.53
C GLU A 10 8.44 -0.05 -0.80
N TYR A 11 8.74 0.65 -1.88
CA TYR A 11 8.48 0.25 -3.25
C TYR A 11 9.72 -0.43 -3.82
N THR A 12 9.60 -1.69 -4.23
CA THR A 12 10.68 -2.45 -4.86
C THR A 12 10.33 -2.76 -6.30
N ASP A 13 11.19 -2.39 -7.23
CA ASP A 13 11.10 -2.73 -8.65
C ASP A 13 12.44 -3.28 -9.17
N ARG A 14 12.55 -3.44 -10.49
CA ARG A 14 13.75 -3.94 -11.16
C ARG A 14 14.97 -3.02 -11.04
N PHE A 15 14.77 -1.75 -10.66
CA PHE A 15 15.83 -0.75 -10.52
C PHE A 15 16.29 -0.57 -9.07
N GLY A 16 15.50 -1.02 -8.10
CA GLY A 16 15.89 -1.07 -6.70
C GLY A 16 14.74 -0.81 -5.74
N LYS A 17 15.08 -0.20 -4.59
CA LYS A 17 14.13 0.12 -3.52
C LYS A 17 14.01 1.63 -3.34
N ALA A 18 12.79 2.12 -3.16
CA ALA A 18 12.52 3.51 -2.83
C ALA A 18 11.34 3.62 -1.87
N ASN A 19 11.35 4.63 -0.99
CA ASN A 19 10.19 4.91 -0.15
C ASN A 19 9.21 5.83 -0.91
N ARG A 20 7.93 5.45 -0.93
CA ARG A 20 6.85 6.25 -1.49
C ARG A 20 5.77 6.49 -0.43
N ARG A 21 5.02 7.58 -0.59
CA ARG A 21 3.86 7.88 0.27
C ARG A 21 2.58 7.58 -0.47
N PHE A 22 1.63 6.97 0.22
CA PHE A 22 0.29 6.70 -0.27
C PHE A 22 -0.75 7.29 0.69
N GLU A 23 -1.81 7.82 0.11
CA GLU A 23 -3.01 8.19 0.87
C GLU A 23 -3.90 6.95 1.01
N ILE A 24 -4.22 6.60 2.25
CA ILE A 24 -5.09 5.48 2.58
C ILE A 24 -6.37 6.05 3.19
N TYR A 25 -7.53 5.56 2.76
CA TYR A 25 -8.83 6.05 3.21
C TYR A 25 -9.54 4.93 3.97
N ALA A 26 -9.63 5.06 5.30
CA ALA A 26 -10.27 4.08 6.17
C ALA A 26 -11.63 4.59 6.68
N ASP A 27 -12.46 3.68 7.18
CA ASP A 27 -13.71 4.09 7.84
C ASP A 27 -13.43 4.90 9.12
N GLU A 28 -14.34 5.82 9.43
CA GLU A 28 -14.22 6.70 10.60
C GLU A 28 -14.06 5.91 11.91
N GLY A 29 -13.06 6.25 12.71
CA GLY A 29 -12.73 5.56 13.96
C GLY A 29 -12.04 4.19 13.78
N ALA A 30 -11.88 3.70 12.55
CA ALA A 30 -11.20 2.45 12.26
C ALA A 30 -9.75 2.66 11.81
N LYS A 31 -8.89 1.66 12.07
CA LYS A 31 -7.55 1.63 11.45
C LYS A 31 -7.67 1.14 10.00
N PRO A 32 -6.76 1.56 9.10
CA PRO A 32 -6.73 1.02 7.74
C PRO A 32 -6.64 -0.50 7.69
N THR A 33 -7.53 -1.10 6.93
CA THR A 33 -7.57 -2.53 6.62
C THR A 33 -6.71 -2.85 5.42
N ILE A 34 -6.42 -4.13 5.19
CA ILE A 34 -5.71 -4.61 4.00
C ILE A 34 -6.42 -4.16 2.71
N GLY A 35 -7.76 -4.21 2.71
CA GLY A 35 -8.57 -3.73 1.59
C GLY A 35 -8.31 -2.26 1.28
N ASP A 36 -8.24 -1.41 2.30
CA ASP A 36 -7.95 0.02 2.11
C ASP A 36 -6.56 0.26 1.49
N TYR A 37 -5.57 -0.58 1.82
CA TYR A 37 -4.25 -0.52 1.19
C TYR A 37 -4.30 -1.00 -0.27
N VAL A 38 -4.97 -2.12 -0.55
CA VAL A 38 -5.14 -2.63 -1.92
C VAL A 38 -5.83 -1.59 -2.79
N ASP A 39 -6.90 -0.96 -2.29
CA ASP A 39 -7.62 0.11 -2.98
C ASP A 39 -6.72 1.32 -3.27
N ALA A 40 -5.88 1.73 -2.30
CA ALA A 40 -4.94 2.84 -2.49
C ALA A 40 -3.86 2.52 -3.55
N PHE A 41 -3.36 1.29 -3.57
CA PHE A 41 -2.40 0.84 -4.57
C PHE A 41 -3.04 0.72 -5.95
N ALA A 42 -4.27 0.21 -6.05
CA ALA A 42 -5.03 0.12 -7.28
C ALA A 42 -5.32 1.50 -7.88
N ARG A 43 -5.67 2.51 -7.06
CA ARG A 43 -5.82 3.92 -7.49
C ARG A 43 -4.54 4.51 -8.06
N SER A 44 -3.39 3.95 -7.69
CA SER A 44 -2.06 4.33 -8.19
C SER A 44 -1.61 3.48 -9.39
N GLY A 45 -2.51 2.66 -9.95
CA GLY A 45 -2.26 1.79 -11.10
C GLY A 45 -1.54 0.48 -10.77
N MET A 46 -1.50 0.07 -9.50
CA MET A 46 -0.86 -1.18 -9.08
C MET A 46 -1.91 -2.20 -8.65
N ASP A 47 -2.04 -3.27 -9.42
CA ASP A 47 -2.86 -4.42 -9.03
C ASP A 47 -2.02 -5.39 -8.20
N VAL A 48 -2.34 -5.49 -6.92
CA VAL A 48 -1.54 -6.22 -5.93
C VAL A 48 -2.40 -7.01 -4.97
N GLN A 49 -1.81 -8.07 -4.42
CA GLN A 49 -2.39 -8.89 -3.37
C GLN A 49 -1.46 -8.96 -2.17
N ILE A 50 -2.04 -9.09 -0.98
CA ILE A 50 -1.27 -9.35 0.24
C ILE A 50 -0.65 -10.75 0.16
N THR A 51 0.64 -10.85 0.46
CA THR A 51 1.38 -12.13 0.49
C THR A 51 2.00 -12.41 1.86
N ASP A 52 2.21 -11.37 2.67
CA ASP A 52 2.59 -11.49 4.07
C ASP A 52 1.76 -10.52 4.92
N PHE A 53 0.93 -11.05 5.81
CA PHE A 53 0.06 -10.28 6.69
C PHE A 53 0.80 -9.63 7.86
N LEU A 54 1.89 -10.25 8.34
CA LEU A 54 2.65 -9.76 9.49
C LEU A 54 3.54 -8.59 9.08
N ASP A 55 4.25 -8.76 7.97
CA ASP A 55 5.16 -7.74 7.43
C ASP A 55 4.46 -6.76 6.48
N MET A 56 3.15 -6.95 6.25
CA MET A 56 2.34 -6.13 5.33
C MET A 56 2.99 -6.01 3.95
N ILE A 57 3.36 -7.16 3.37
CA ILE A 57 4.02 -7.25 2.06
C ILE A 57 2.99 -7.62 0.99
N PHE A 58 2.89 -6.77 -0.02
CA PHE A 58 2.05 -6.93 -1.18
C PHE A 58 2.91 -7.21 -2.40
N LYS A 59 2.41 -8.06 -3.30
CA LYS A 59 3.06 -8.38 -4.57
C LYS A 59 2.06 -8.20 -5.71
N PRO A 60 2.52 -7.95 -6.94
CA PRO A 60 1.65 -7.93 -8.09
C PRO A 60 0.83 -9.22 -8.19
N THR A 61 -0.43 -9.09 -8.58
CA THR A 61 -1.29 -10.23 -8.93
C THR A 61 -0.75 -10.98 -10.14
N ASP A 62 -0.20 -10.26 -11.12
CA ASP A 62 0.54 -10.80 -12.28
C ASP A 62 1.99 -10.26 -12.32
N PRO A 63 2.96 -11.01 -11.77
CA PRO A 63 4.37 -10.63 -11.78
C PRO A 63 5.02 -10.65 -13.18
N ALA A 64 4.45 -11.33 -14.18
CA ALA A 64 5.06 -11.46 -15.50
C ALA A 64 4.99 -10.13 -16.27
N ILE A 65 3.91 -9.37 -16.07
CA ILE A 65 3.65 -8.12 -16.78
C ILE A 65 3.94 -6.88 -15.93
N SER A 66 4.04 -7.03 -14.61
CA SER A 66 4.28 -5.91 -13.68
C SER A 66 5.78 -5.55 -13.57
N PRO A 67 6.14 -4.25 -13.61
CA PRO A 67 7.50 -3.81 -13.26
C PRO A 67 7.75 -3.79 -11.74
N LEU A 68 6.68 -3.73 -10.93
CA LEU A 68 6.72 -3.83 -9.47
C LEU A 68 7.11 -5.25 -9.04
N ILE A 69 7.99 -5.37 -8.04
CA ILE A 69 8.36 -6.64 -7.41
C ILE A 69 7.57 -6.82 -6.11
N SER A 70 7.57 -5.80 -5.25
CA SER A 70 6.83 -5.82 -3.98
C SER A 70 6.63 -4.43 -3.39
N LEU A 71 5.58 -4.30 -2.58
CA LEU A 71 5.32 -3.17 -1.70
C LEU A 71 5.37 -3.66 -0.25
N ARG A 72 6.03 -2.94 0.65
CA ARG A 72 6.00 -3.22 2.09
C ARG A 72 5.56 -1.99 2.85
N VAL A 73 4.50 -2.09 3.63
CA VAL A 73 4.04 -0.98 4.46
C VAL A 73 4.99 -0.82 5.64
N ILE A 74 5.71 0.29 5.71
CA ILE A 74 6.65 0.57 6.81
C ILE A 74 5.93 1.24 7.98
N ARG A 75 5.11 2.26 7.68
CA ARG A 75 4.45 3.08 8.70
C ARG A 75 3.20 3.73 8.14
N THR A 76 2.13 3.78 8.92
CA THR A 76 0.91 4.50 8.58
C THR A 76 0.52 5.45 9.70
N LEU A 77 0.20 6.70 9.35
CA LEU A 77 -0.15 7.78 10.27
C LEU A 77 -1.48 8.38 9.89
N LYS A 78 -2.35 8.62 10.87
CA LYS A 78 -3.59 9.36 10.66
C LYS A 78 -3.25 10.80 10.27
N ASP A 79 -3.93 11.29 9.25
CA ASP A 79 -3.88 12.70 8.89
C ASP A 79 -4.91 13.47 9.70
N TYR A 80 -4.48 14.58 10.32
CA TYR A 80 -5.32 15.46 11.13
C TYR A 80 -5.53 16.83 10.47
N SER A 81 -5.03 17.02 9.25
CA SER A 81 -5.20 18.24 8.45
C SER A 81 -6.59 18.36 7.83
#